data_AF-A0A2V5M2X8-F1
#
_entry.id   AF-A0A2V5M2X8-F1
#
_cell.length_a   1.000
_cell.length_b   1.000
_cell.length_c   1.000
_cell.angle_alpha   90.00
_cell.angle_beta   90.00
_cell.angle_gamma   90.00
#
_symmetry.space_group_name_H-M   'P 1'
#
loop_
_entity.id
_entity.type
_entity.pdbx_description
1 polymer ?
#
loop_
_entity_poly.entity_id
_entity_poly.type
_entity_poly.pdbx_seq_one_letter_code
_entity_poly.pdbx_strand_id
1 'polypeptide(L)'
;MLATAPDDSLRNGTRAVDLAEHALKLAGGVNPILHRTLAAAYAEAGRFDDALAAAEHGRTLAEREGNRELADEFAAVSVRYQQHQPMRDPSLQSRGD
;
A
#
# COMPACT_ATOMS: atom_id res chain seq x y z
N MET A 1 -23.37 13.03 -15.57
CA MET A 1 -23.45 11.57 -15.29
C MET A 1 -22.73 11.31 -13.97
N LEU A 2 -23.24 10.34 -13.22
CA LEU A 2 -23.17 10.19 -11.77
C LEU A 2 -21.73 10.09 -11.21
N ALA A 3 -21.33 11.10 -10.46
CA ALA A 3 -20.14 11.16 -9.64
C ALA A 3 -20.33 10.32 -8.37
N THR A 4 -20.17 8.99 -8.49
CA THR A 4 -20.11 8.08 -7.34
C THR A 4 -18.73 7.43 -7.31
N ALA A 5 -17.73 8.09 -6.72
CA ALA A 5 -16.57 7.42 -6.13
C ALA A 5 -15.56 8.37 -5.44
N PRO A 6 -15.96 9.15 -4.42
CA PRO A 6 -15.05 9.40 -3.30
C PRO A 6 -15.14 8.27 -2.27
N ASP A 7 -16.34 7.71 -2.06
CA ASP A 7 -16.62 6.76 -0.97
C ASP A 7 -16.18 5.31 -1.29
N ASP A 8 -16.27 4.90 -2.56
CA ASP A 8 -16.03 3.49 -2.93
C ASP A 8 -14.54 3.10 -2.81
N SER A 9 -13.62 3.99 -3.15
CA SER A 9 -12.17 3.76 -2.95
C SER A 9 -11.77 3.75 -1.48
N LEU A 10 -12.35 4.62 -0.65
CA LEU A 10 -12.15 4.59 0.81
C LEU A 10 -12.72 3.32 1.42
N ARG A 11 -13.88 2.85 0.94
CA ARG A 11 -14.55 1.65 1.43
C ARG A 11 -13.82 0.38 1.04
N ASN A 12 -13.26 0.33 -0.18
CA ASN A 12 -12.41 -0.78 -0.61
C ASN A 12 -11.04 -0.75 0.08
N GLY A 13 -10.44 0.43 0.27
CA GLY A 13 -9.19 0.59 1.02
C GLY A 13 -9.30 0.10 2.46
N THR A 14 -10.38 0.48 3.17
CA THR A 14 -10.59 0.05 4.56
C THR A 14 -10.77 -1.46 4.69
N ARG A 15 -11.50 -2.09 3.75
CA ARG A 15 -11.65 -3.56 3.71
C ARG A 15 -10.34 -4.26 3.33
N ALA A 16 -9.56 -3.68 2.42
CA ALA A 16 -8.26 -4.20 2.03
C ALA A 16 -7.28 -4.16 3.21
N VAL A 17 -7.32 -3.09 4.02
CA VAL A 17 -6.54 -2.97 5.25
C VAL A 17 -6.94 -4.07 6.23
N ASP A 18 -8.24 -4.22 6.54
CA ASP A 18 -8.71 -5.25 7.48
C ASP A 18 -8.30 -6.68 7.05
N LEU A 19 -8.44 -7.00 5.77
CA LEU A 19 -8.02 -8.29 5.21
C LEU A 19 -6.51 -8.50 5.30
N ALA A 20 -5.71 -7.47 4.98
CA ALA A 20 -4.27 -7.55 5.04
C ALA A 20 -3.76 -7.69 6.48
N GLU A 21 -4.37 -6.98 7.43
CA GLU A 21 -4.07 -7.11 8.87
C GLU A 21 -4.45 -8.51 9.39
N HIS A 22 -5.62 -9.03 9.02
CA HIS A 22 -6.02 -10.39 9.36
C HIS A 22 -5.06 -11.43 8.79
N ALA A 23 -4.69 -11.31 7.50
CA ALA A 23 -3.74 -12.21 6.87
C ALA A 23 -2.37 -12.16 7.56
N LEU A 24 -1.88 -10.96 7.90
CA LEU A 24 -0.62 -10.78 8.59
C LEU A 24 -0.64 -11.42 9.99
N LYS A 25 -1.76 -11.28 10.72
CA LYS A 25 -1.96 -11.91 12.03
C LYS A 25 -1.99 -13.44 11.93
N LEU A 26 -2.65 -13.99 10.91
CA LEU A 26 -2.68 -15.43 10.64
C LEU A 26 -1.30 -15.98 10.28
N ALA A 27 -0.49 -15.21 9.56
CA ALA A 27 0.88 -15.56 9.20
C ALA A 27 1.91 -15.30 10.32
N GLY A 28 1.48 -14.85 11.50
CA GLY A 28 2.36 -14.58 12.64
C GLY A 28 3.21 -13.32 12.52
N GLY A 29 2.87 -12.39 11.62
CA GLY A 29 3.52 -11.08 11.52
C GLY A 29 4.94 -11.07 10.94
N VAL A 30 5.37 -12.16 10.29
CA VAL A 30 6.75 -12.33 9.80
C VAL A 30 6.83 -12.61 8.31
N ASN A 31 5.82 -12.17 7.53
CA ASN A 31 5.80 -12.39 6.09
C ASN A 31 5.95 -11.05 5.34
N PRO A 32 7.09 -10.81 4.67
CA PRO A 32 7.30 -9.55 3.96
C PRO A 32 6.31 -9.38 2.79
N ILE A 33 5.84 -10.43 2.12
CA ILE A 33 4.82 -10.28 1.08
C ILE A 33 3.52 -9.69 1.63
N LEU A 34 3.09 -10.11 2.82
CA LEU A 34 1.89 -9.58 3.46
C LEU A 34 2.07 -8.13 3.89
N HIS A 35 3.26 -7.74 4.35
CA HIS A 35 3.59 -6.34 4.62
C HIS A 35 3.49 -5.45 3.39
N ARG A 36 3.85 -5.97 2.20
CA ARG A 36 3.67 -5.26 0.93
C ARG A 36 2.20 -5.02 0.63
N THR A 37 1.37 -6.06 0.77
CA THR A 37 -0.08 -5.93 0.56
C THR A 37 -0.69 -4.94 1.55
N LEU A 38 -0.28 -4.98 2.81
CA LEU A 38 -0.73 -4.05 3.84
C LEU A 38 -0.33 -2.61 3.53
N ALA A 39 0.91 -2.37 3.08
CA ALA A 39 1.37 -1.05 2.67
C ALA A 39 0.56 -0.50 1.48
N ALA A 40 0.28 -1.33 0.48
CA ALA A 40 -0.57 -0.95 -0.64
C ALA A 40 -2.00 -0.62 -0.20
N ALA A 41 -2.60 -1.42 0.68
CA ALA A 41 -3.93 -1.18 1.22
C ALA A 41 -4.01 0.13 2.01
N TYR A 42 -3.00 0.44 2.81
CA TYR A 42 -2.91 1.72 3.51
C TYR A 42 -2.79 2.91 2.55
N ALA A 43 -1.98 2.79 1.50
CA ALA A 43 -1.85 3.84 0.48
C ALA A 43 -3.16 4.06 -0.30
N GLU A 44 -3.88 3.00 -0.64
CA GLU A 44 -5.20 3.08 -1.30
C GLU A 44 -6.26 3.73 -0.38
N ALA A 45 -6.15 3.53 0.93
CA ALA A 45 -6.98 4.19 1.93
C ALA A 45 -6.55 5.65 2.22
N GLY A 46 -5.49 6.16 1.57
CA GLY A 46 -4.93 7.49 1.82
C GLY A 46 -4.13 7.61 3.11
N ARG A 47 -3.85 6.49 3.80
CA ARG A 47 -3.06 6.41 5.03
C ARG A 47 -1.58 6.20 4.68
N PHE A 48 -0.95 7.22 4.10
CA PHE A 48 0.42 7.11 3.60
C PHE A 48 1.45 6.89 4.72
N ASP A 49 1.28 7.48 5.90
CA ASP A 49 2.16 7.24 7.04
C ASP A 49 2.18 5.76 7.48
N ASP A 50 0.99 5.13 7.54
CA ASP A 50 0.87 3.71 7.87
C ASP A 50 1.43 2.82 6.75
N ALA A 51 1.27 3.23 5.49
CA ALA A 51 1.86 2.54 4.34
C ALA A 51 3.38 2.51 4.42
N LEU A 52 4.00 3.64 4.80
CA LEU A 52 5.45 3.74 4.99
C LEU A 52 5.94 2.89 6.15
N ALA A 53 5.23 2.89 7.28
CA ALA A 53 5.56 2.03 8.41
C ALA A 53 5.50 0.54 8.03
N ALA A 54 4.44 0.12 7.33
CA ALA A 54 4.30 -1.25 6.86
C ALA A 54 5.40 -1.65 5.85
N ALA A 55 5.76 -0.75 4.93
CA ALA A 55 6.83 -0.97 3.96
C ALA A 55 8.22 -1.08 4.63
N GLU A 56 8.52 -0.26 5.63
CA GLU A 56 9.76 -0.34 6.41
C GLU A 56 9.88 -1.67 7.18
N HIS A 57 8.78 -2.13 7.79
CA HIS A 57 8.73 -3.43 8.45
C HIS A 57 8.96 -4.58 7.46
N GLY A 58 8.28 -4.52 6.31
CA GLY A 58 8.45 -5.49 5.23
C GLY A 58 9.88 -5.52 4.67
N ARG A 59 10.51 -4.35 4.49
CA ARG A 59 11.92 -4.22 4.10
C ARG A 59 12.83 -4.90 5.10
N THR A 60 12.65 -4.62 6.39
CA THR A 60 13.46 -5.21 7.46
C THR A 60 13.34 -6.74 7.47
N LEU A 61 12.14 -7.29 7.26
CA LEU A 61 11.93 -8.73 7.15
C LEU A 61 12.60 -9.30 5.90
N ALA A 62 12.44 -8.66 4.74
CA ALA A 62 13.07 -9.07 3.50
C ALA A 62 14.62 -9.07 3.60
N GLU A 63 15.21 -8.06 4.24
CA GLU A 63 16.65 -8.02 4.50
C GLU A 63 17.10 -9.16 5.44
N ARG A 64 16.31 -9.47 6.47
CA ARG A 64 16.58 -10.59 7.39
C ARG A 64 16.49 -11.95 6.69
N GLU A 65 15.57 -12.11 5.74
CA GLU A 65 15.46 -13.32 4.90
C GLU A 65 16.52 -13.36 3.79
N GLY A 66 17.34 -12.32 3.62
CA GLY A 66 18.33 -12.22 2.55
C GLY A 66 17.73 -11.92 1.17
N ASN A 67 16.45 -11.58 1.11
CA ASN A 67 15.73 -11.26 -0.12
C ASN A 67 15.89 -9.78 -0.49
N ARG A 68 17.05 -9.43 -1.05
CA ARG A 68 17.38 -8.05 -1.44
C ARG A 68 16.43 -7.47 -2.51
N GLU A 69 15.93 -8.30 -3.42
CA GLU A 69 14.99 -7.86 -4.46
C GLU A 69 13.71 -7.31 -3.82
N LEU A 70 13.16 -8.04 -2.85
CA LEU A 70 11.97 -7.62 -2.12
C LEU A 70 12.24 -6.38 -1.25
N ALA A 71 13.43 -6.29 -0.64
CA ALA A 71 13.83 -5.10 0.12
C ALA A 71 13.95 -3.83 -0.76
N ASP A 72 14.44 -3.97 -1.99
CA ASP A 72 14.53 -2.88 -2.96
C ASP A 72 13.14 -2.46 -3.46
N GLU A 73 12.25 -3.43 -3.72
CA GLU A 73 10.84 -3.14 -4.02
C GLU A 73 10.19 -2.32 -2.90
N PHE A 74 10.45 -2.67 -1.63
CA PHE A 74 9.95 -1.91 -0.49
C PHE A 74 10.47 -0.48 -0.46
N ALA A 75 11.75 -0.26 -0.74
CA ALA A 75 12.32 1.07 -0.84
C ALA A 75 11.67 1.87 -1.98
N ALA A 76 11.45 1.25 -3.14
CA ALA A 76 10.83 1.89 -4.30
C ALA A 76 9.37 2.30 -4.03
N VAL A 77 8.57 1.45 -3.36
CA VAL A 77 7.18 1.81 -3.02
C VAL A 77 7.13 2.89 -1.93
N SER A 78 8.04 2.88 -0.95
CA SER A 78 8.12 3.92 0.08
C SER A 78 8.37 5.30 -0.53
N VAL A 79 9.25 5.43 -1.52
CA VAL A 79 9.47 6.71 -2.23
C VAL A 79 8.19 7.21 -2.90
N ARG A 80 7.36 6.31 -3.50
CA ARG A 80 6.08 6.71 -4.10
C ARG A 80 5.07 7.16 -3.05
N TYR A 81 4.98 6.45 -1.93
CA TYR A 81 4.08 6.81 -0.84
C TYR A 81 4.46 8.16 -0.21
N GLN A 82 5.75 8.46 -0.05
CA GLN A 82 6.23 9.76 0.42
C GLN A 82 5.86 10.92 -0.52
N GLN A 83 5.77 10.66 -1.83
CA GLN A 83 5.37 11.67 -2.80
C GLN A 83 3.86 11.88 -2.86
N HIS A 84 3.08 11.18 -2.03
CA HIS A 84 1.61 11.12 -2.09
C HIS A 84 1.08 10.89 -3.51
N GLN A 85 1.88 10.28 -4.39
CA GLN A 85 1.44 9.97 -5.73
C GLN A 85 0.45 8.82 -5.62
N PRO A 86 -0.84 9.05 -5.87
CA PRO A 86 -1.77 7.94 -5.95
C PRO A 86 -1.31 7.06 -7.12
N MET A 87 -1.54 5.74 -7.04
CA MET A 87 -1.50 4.85 -8.22
C MET A 87 -2.60 5.20 -9.24
N ARG A 88 -3.03 6.46 -9.34
CA ARG A 88 -3.95 6.96 -10.34
C ARG A 88 -3.14 7.67 -11.39
N ASP A 89 -3.10 7.03 -12.55
CA ASP A 89 -2.58 7.59 -13.78
C ASP A 89 -3.07 9.04 -13.95
N PRO A 90 -2.19 10.04 -14.11
CA PRO A 90 -2.57 11.44 -14.25
C PRO A 90 -3.40 11.71 -15.53
N SER A 91 -3.53 10.74 -16.45
CA SER A 91 -4.35 10.89 -17.67
C SER A 91 -5.86 10.93 -17.43
N LEU A 92 -6.35 10.62 -16.22
CA LEU A 92 -7.78 10.73 -15.89
C LEU A 92 -8.23 12.11 -15.36
N GLN A 93 -7.33 13.10 -15.24
CA GLN A 93 -7.67 14.45 -14.77
C GLN A 93 -7.96 15.47 -15.87
N SER A 94 -7.74 15.16 -17.14
CA SER A 94 -7.79 16.18 -18.20
C SER A 94 -8.70 15.78 -19.36
N ARG A 95 -10.01 15.91 -19.20
CA ARG A 95 -10.89 16.16 -20.36
C ARG A 95 -12.14 16.94 -19.96
N GLY A 96 -11.95 18.24 -19.83
CA GLY A 96 -13.01 19.24 -19.90
C GLY A 96 -12.50 20.41 -20.70
N ASP A 97 -12.69 20.36 -22.02
CA ASP A 97 -12.87 21.53 -22.88
C ASP A 97 -13.97 21.18 -23.89
#